data_AF-A0A7C7M2C8-F1
#
_entry.id   AF-A0A7C7M2C8-F1
#
_cell.length_a   1.000
_cell.length_b   1.000
_cell.length_c   1.000
_cell.angle_alpha   90.00
_cell.angle_beta   90.00
_cell.angle_gamma   90.00
#
_symmetry.space_group_name_H-M   'P 1'
#
loop_
_entity.id
_entity.type
_entity.pdbx_description
1 polymer ?
#
loop_
_entity_poly.entity_id
_entity_poly.type
_entity_poly.pdbx_seq_one_letter_code
_entity_poly.pdbx_strand_id
1 'polypeptide(L)'
;MAVDLVASGGGHEEVHEISGRAFGFWGMGEVRLSESWLMGARLARSSSPQDPDETAWLISPTLSWWQSEYVRLRLEYDLLGRSFVDGREGRLLLQVTFAMGPHKHETY
;
A
#
# COMPACT_ATOMS: atom_id res chain seq x y z
N MET A 1 -5.70 19.59 53.38
CA MET A 1 -5.58 21.07 53.50
C MET A 1 -5.06 21.55 52.16
N ALA A 2 -5.96 21.98 51.28
CA ALA A 2 -6.39 23.38 51.04
C ALA A 2 -5.48 24.02 49.96
N VAL A 3 -5.95 24.71 48.92
CA VAL A 3 -7.30 25.14 48.47
C VAL A 3 -7.17 25.58 46.99
N ASP A 4 -8.28 25.40 46.26
CA ASP A 4 -8.75 26.03 45.00
C ASP A 4 -7.83 26.39 43.83
N LEU A 5 -8.28 25.94 42.65
CA LEU A 5 -8.35 26.81 41.47
C LEU A 5 -9.75 26.70 40.84
N VAL A 6 -10.47 27.83 40.80
CA VAL A 6 -11.79 27.99 40.18
C VAL A 6 -11.67 28.85 38.93
N ALA A 7 -12.60 28.58 38.01
CA ALA A 7 -13.06 29.34 36.84
C ALA A 7 -12.24 29.13 35.55
N SER A 8 -12.75 28.35 34.59
CA SER A 8 -13.88 28.61 33.69
C SER A 8 -13.37 29.02 32.32
N GLY A 9 -13.47 28.09 31.37
CA GLY A 9 -13.23 28.30 29.95
C GLY A 9 -13.73 27.06 29.23
N GLY A 10 -15.03 27.03 28.93
CA GLY A 10 -15.66 25.95 28.20
C GLY A 10 -15.15 25.89 26.76
N GLY A 11 -14.12 25.09 26.54
CA GLY A 11 -13.84 24.46 25.27
C GLY A 11 -13.88 22.96 25.52
N HIS A 12 -14.89 22.27 24.99
CA HIS A 12 -14.81 20.83 24.84
C HIS A 12 -13.69 20.56 23.81
N GLU A 13 -12.43 20.58 24.25
CA GLU A 13 -11.42 19.78 23.58
C GLU A 13 -11.81 18.34 23.87
N GLU A 14 -12.54 17.73 22.93
CA GLU A 14 -12.61 16.28 22.83
C GLU A 14 -11.18 15.80 22.61
N VAL A 15 -10.50 15.52 23.71
CA VAL A 15 -9.32 14.67 23.73
C VAL A 15 -9.80 13.35 23.16
N HIS A 16 -9.67 13.17 21.84
CA HIS A 16 -9.82 11.87 21.20
C HIS A 16 -8.77 10.99 21.85
N GLU A 17 -9.21 10.22 22.84
CA GLU A 17 -8.45 9.15 23.42
C GLU A 17 -8.00 8.28 22.25
N ILE A 18 -6.70 8.24 21.95
CA ILE A 18 -6.13 7.35 20.94
C ILE A 18 -6.18 5.93 21.55
N SER A 19 -7.40 5.41 21.70
CA SER A 19 -7.74 4.19 22.42
C SER A 19 -8.24 3.18 21.40
N GLY A 20 -7.35 2.80 20.49
CA GLY A 20 -7.65 1.84 19.44
C GLY A 20 -6.37 1.13 19.04
N ARG A 21 -6.25 -0.15 19.40
CA ARG A 21 -5.11 -0.98 19.01
C ARG A 21 -5.14 -1.17 17.49
N ALA A 22 -4.42 -0.32 16.75
CA ALA A 22 -4.32 -0.42 15.30
C ALA A 22 -3.45 -1.63 14.91
N PHE A 23 -3.94 -2.43 13.97
CA PHE A 23 -3.22 -3.58 13.43
C PHE A 23 -3.33 -3.60 11.91
N GLY A 24 -2.29 -4.09 11.25
CA GLY A 24 -2.28 -4.26 9.81
C GLY A 24 -1.45 -5.46 9.41
N PHE A 25 -1.82 -6.05 8.29
CA PHE A 25 -1.10 -7.15 7.68
C PHE A 25 -1.09 -6.99 6.17
N TRP A 26 -0.08 -7.59 5.55
CA TRP A 26 0.04 -7.63 4.12
C TRP A 26 0.68 -8.94 3.70
N GLY A 27 0.43 -9.32 2.45
CA GLY A 27 1.05 -10.47 1.83
C GLY A 27 1.12 -10.26 0.32
N MET A 28 2.08 -10.92 -0.30
CA MET A 28 2.16 -10.98 -1.75
C MET A 28 2.62 -12.36 -2.21
N GLY A 29 2.24 -12.71 -3.42
CA GLY A 29 2.71 -13.90 -4.10
C GLY A 29 2.92 -13.61 -5.57
N GLU A 30 3.88 -14.31 -6.16
CA GLU A 30 4.17 -14.24 -7.59
C GLU A 30 4.39 -15.65 -8.13
N VAL A 31 3.88 -15.90 -9.32
CA VAL A 31 4.03 -17.14 -10.07
C VAL A 31 4.65 -16.84 -11.42
N ARG A 32 5.63 -17.64 -11.82
CA ARG A 32 6.20 -17.59 -13.16
C ARG A 32 5.32 -18.42 -14.09
N LEU A 33 4.69 -17.76 -15.07
CA LEU A 33 3.81 -18.42 -16.03
C LEU A 33 4.58 -18.97 -17.24
N SER A 34 5.70 -18.34 -17.60
CA SER A 34 6.64 -18.78 -18.64
C SER A 34 8.02 -18.17 -18.39
N GLU A 35 8.98 -18.38 -19.29
CA GLU A 35 10.31 -17.77 -19.18
C GLU A 35 10.29 -16.25 -19.10
N SER A 36 9.31 -15.61 -19.76
CA SER A 36 9.19 -14.15 -19.87
C SER A 36 8.04 -13.54 -19.07
N TRP A 37 7.09 -14.33 -18.56
CA TRP A 37 5.90 -13.81 -17.87
C TRP A 37 5.85 -14.20 -16.39
N LEU A 38 5.58 -13.21 -15.54
CA LEU A 38 5.33 -13.37 -14.12
C LEU A 38 4.01 -12.70 -13.76
N MET A 39 3.17 -13.39 -13.00
CA MET A 39 1.91 -12.87 -12.49
C MET A 39 1.98 -12.87 -10.97
N GLY A 40 1.62 -11.76 -10.36
CA GLY A 40 1.59 -11.63 -8.91
C GLY A 40 0.35 -10.93 -8.42
N ALA A 41 0.16 -10.95 -7.12
CA ALA A 41 -0.81 -10.12 -6.46
C ALA A 41 -0.33 -9.74 -5.06
N ARG A 42 -0.68 -8.54 -4.62
CA ARG A 42 -0.50 -8.08 -3.25
C ARG A 42 -1.86 -7.82 -2.60
N LEU A 43 -1.99 -8.27 -1.37
CA LEU A 43 -3.14 -8.05 -0.51
C LEU A 43 -2.65 -7.32 0.74
N ALA A 44 -3.38 -6.29 1.17
CA ALA A 44 -3.11 -5.64 2.44
C ALA A 44 -4.42 -5.27 3.15
N ARG A 45 -4.37 -5.22 4.48
CA ARG A 45 -5.44 -4.73 5.34
C ARG A 45 -4.85 -3.98 6.53
N SER A 46 -5.45 -2.86 6.91
CA SER A 46 -5.04 -2.07 8.06
C SER A 46 -6.23 -1.39 8.72
N SER A 47 -6.32 -1.43 10.04
CA SER A 47 -7.31 -0.69 10.83
C SER A 47 -6.86 0.74 11.13
N SER A 48 -7.81 1.67 11.19
CA SER A 48 -7.55 3.06 11.54
C SER A 48 -7.27 3.21 13.05
N PRO A 49 -6.22 3.96 13.45
CA PRO A 49 -6.00 4.30 14.86
C PRO A 49 -7.06 5.27 15.44
N GLN A 50 -7.75 6.02 14.57
CA GLN A 50 -8.74 7.01 14.96
C GLN A 50 -10.15 6.42 15.11
N ASP A 51 -10.48 5.42 14.28
CA ASP A 51 -11.76 4.71 14.32
C ASP A 51 -11.51 3.20 14.17
N PRO A 52 -11.64 2.40 15.25
CA PRO A 52 -11.41 0.96 15.21
C PRO A 52 -12.33 0.20 14.23
N ASP A 53 -13.50 0.77 13.88
CA ASP A 53 -14.45 0.19 12.95
C ASP A 53 -14.09 0.51 11.47
N GLU A 54 -13.21 1.49 11.23
CA GLU A 54 -12.71 1.82 9.90
C GLU A 54 -11.50 0.94 9.53
N THR A 55 -11.63 0.16 8.46
CA THR A 55 -10.57 -0.74 7.98
C THR A 55 -10.31 -0.55 6.49
N ALA A 56 -9.09 -0.18 6.15
CA ALA A 56 -8.63 -0.11 4.77
C ALA A 56 -8.16 -1.48 4.27
N TRP A 57 -8.39 -1.76 2.98
CA TRP A 57 -7.88 -2.93 2.29
C TRP A 57 -7.35 -2.56 0.90
N LEU A 58 -6.47 -3.41 0.39
CA LEU A 58 -5.87 -3.30 -0.93
C LEU A 58 -5.85 -4.66 -1.61
N ILE A 59 -6.23 -4.70 -2.89
CA ILE A 59 -5.96 -5.80 -3.81
C ILE A 59 -5.19 -5.24 -5.00
N SER A 60 -4.02 -5.78 -5.28
CA SER A 60 -3.12 -5.28 -6.32
C SER A 60 -2.59 -6.42 -7.17
N PRO A 61 -3.34 -6.88 -8.20
CA PRO A 61 -2.82 -7.77 -9.22
C PRO A 61 -1.71 -7.09 -10.01
N THR A 62 -0.70 -7.88 -10.38
CA THR A 62 0.46 -7.46 -11.15
C THR A 62 0.72 -8.46 -12.26
N LEU A 63 1.08 -7.95 -13.43
CA LEU A 63 1.58 -8.74 -14.54
C LEU A 63 2.90 -8.13 -15.05
N SER A 64 3.97 -8.92 -15.01
CA SER A 64 5.27 -8.52 -15.52
C SER A 64 5.65 -9.35 -16.75
N TRP A 65 6.19 -8.67 -17.76
CA TRP A 65 6.70 -9.27 -18.98
C TRP A 65 8.14 -8.81 -19.22
N TRP A 66 9.04 -9.77 -19.40
CA TRP A 66 10.40 -9.56 -19.86
C TRP A 66 10.45 -9.73 -21.37
N GLN A 67 10.57 -8.62 -22.10
CA GLN A 67 10.77 -8.68 -23.55
C GLN A 67 12.18 -9.17 -23.88
N SER A 68 13.14 -8.82 -23.04
CA SER A 68 14.54 -9.28 -23.07
C SER A 68 15.12 -9.24 -21.66
N GLU A 69 16.35 -9.68 -21.48
CA GLU A 69 17.09 -9.53 -20.21
C GLU A 69 17.30 -8.06 -19.78
N TYR A 70 17.16 -7.12 -20.73
CA TYR A 70 17.36 -5.69 -20.50
C TYR A 70 16.06 -4.91 -20.36
N VAL A 71 14.92 -5.44 -20.79
CA VAL A 71 13.65 -4.69 -20.86
C VAL A 71 12.53 -5.46 -20.18
N ARG A 72 11.98 -4.86 -19.12
CA ARG A 72 10.80 -5.35 -18.41
C ARG A 72 9.66 -4.34 -18.46
N LEU A 73 8.48 -4.83 -18.79
CA LEU A 73 7.22 -4.12 -18.62
C LEU A 73 6.48 -4.72 -17.42
N ARG A 74 5.88 -3.88 -16.59
CA ARG A 74 5.03 -4.30 -15.46
C ARG A 74 3.74 -3.49 -15.47
N LEU A 75 2.62 -4.18 -15.45
CA LEU A 75 1.29 -3.61 -15.26
C LEU A 75 0.80 -3.97 -13.86
N GLU A 76 0.32 -3.00 -13.11
CA GLU A 76 -0.24 -3.18 -11.77
C GLU A 76 -1.55 -2.41 -11.66
N TYR A 77 -2.55 -3.00 -11.01
CA TYR A 77 -3.82 -2.33 -10.75
C TYR A 77 -4.13 -2.36 -9.25
N ASP A 78 -3.98 -1.22 -8.59
CA ASP A 78 -4.31 -1.07 -7.17
C ASP A 78 -5.80 -0.78 -7.00
N LEU A 79 -6.51 -1.68 -6.32
CA LEU A 79 -7.89 -1.47 -5.87
C LEU A 79 -7.89 -1.28 -4.35
N LEU A 80 -8.07 -0.04 -3.92
CA LEU A 80 -8.11 0.36 -2.52
C LEU A 80 -9.56 0.57 -2.08
N GLY A 81 -9.89 0.21 -0.84
CA GLY A 81 -11.19 0.51 -0.26
C GLY A 81 -11.12 0.68 1.25
N ARG A 82 -11.97 1.56 1.81
CA ARG A 82 -12.12 1.78 3.26
C ARG A 82 -13.37 1.11 3.86
N SER A 83 -14.31 0.72 2.99
CA SER A 83 -15.47 -0.11 3.31
C SER A 83 -15.76 -1.04 2.13
N PHE A 84 -16.48 -2.14 2.37
CA PHE A 84 -16.90 -3.04 1.28
C PHE A 84 -17.99 -2.42 0.40
N VAL A 85 -18.74 -1.44 0.94
CA VAL A 85 -19.94 -0.87 0.32
C VAL A 85 -19.65 0.46 -0.38
N ASP A 86 -18.66 1.23 0.08
CA ASP A 86 -18.39 2.57 -0.47
C ASP A 86 -16.89 2.94 -0.44
N GLY A 87 -16.49 3.91 -1.27
CA GLY A 87 -15.15 4.52 -1.26
C GLY A 87 -14.04 3.64 -1.86
N ARG A 88 -14.26 3.07 -3.05
CA ARG A 88 -13.23 2.33 -3.79
C ARG A 88 -12.45 3.26 -4.73
N GLU A 89 -11.12 3.19 -4.66
CA GLU A 89 -10.21 3.88 -5.59
C GLU A 89 -9.45 2.85 -6.42
N GLY A 90 -9.44 3.04 -7.74
CA GLY A 90 -8.70 2.21 -8.68
C GLY A 90 -7.54 2.99 -9.30
N ARG A 91 -6.33 2.43 -9.31
CA ARG A 91 -5.16 3.02 -9.95
C ARG A 91 -4.46 2.01 -10.83
N LEU A 92 -4.29 2.35 -12.11
CA LEU A 92 -3.53 1.55 -13.06
C LEU A 92 -2.13 2.13 -13.22
N LEU A 93 -1.10 1.28 -13.06
CA LEU A 93 0.30 1.65 -13.20
C LEU A 93 0.94 0.82 -14.30
N LEU A 94 1.56 1.50 -15.26
CA LEU A 94 2.44 0.89 -16.25
C LEU A 94 3.87 1.34 -15.96
N GLN A 95 4.75 0.38 -15.68
CA GLN A 95 6.16 0.61 -15.45
C GLN A 95 6.98 -0.06 -16.55
N VAL A 96 7.93 0.68 -17.12
CA VAL A 96 8.96 0.14 -18.01
C VAL A 96 10.31 0.28 -17.31
N THR A 97 11.10 -0.80 -17.29
CA THR A 97 12.41 -0.84 -16.66
C THR A 97 13.44 -1.28 -17.67
N PHE A 98 14.47 -0.45 -17.85
CA PHE A 98 15.63 -0.73 -18.68
C PHE A 98 16.82 -1.04 -17.77
N ALA A 99 17.39 -2.24 -17.89
CA ALA A 99 18.66 -2.57 -17.27
C ALA A 99 19.76 -2.32 -18.30
N MET A 100 20.55 -1.26 -18.10
CA MET A 100 21.76 -0.99 -18.88
C MET A 100 22.94 -1.01 -17.90
N GLY A 101 23.77 -2.06 -17.98
CA GLY A 101 25.01 -2.19 -17.22
C GLY A 101 26.23 -1.80 -18.06
N PRO A 102 27.41 -1.54 -17.46
CA PRO A 102 28.63 -1.27 -18.21
C PRO A 102 28.99 -2.48 -19.07
N HIS A 103 28.71 -2.38 -20.37
CA HIS A 103 29.22 -3.32 -21.35
C HIS A 103 30.73 -3.13 -21.44
N LYS A 104 31.52 -4.10 -20.97
CA LYS A 104 32.95 -4.15 -21.32
C LYS A 104 33.00 -4.18 -22.84
N HIS A 105 33.49 -3.11 -23.45
CA HIS A 105 34.06 -3.24 -24.78
C HIS A 105 35.25 -4.16 -24.61
N GLU A 106 35.15 -5.37 -25.16
CA GLU A 106 36.32 -6.20 -25.37
C GLU A 106 37.21 -5.39 -26.33
N THR A 107 38.37 -4.95 -25.84
CA THR A 107 39.40 -4.30 -26.66
C THR A 107 39.87 -5.34 -27.67
N TYR A 108 39.38 -5.22 -28.91
CA TYR A 108 39.89 -5.95 -30.07
C TYR A 108 41.25 -5.38 -30.50
#